data_AF-A0A0D2KIR1-F1
#
_entry.id   AF-A0A0D2KIR1-F1
#
_cell.length_a   1.000
_cell.length_b   1.000
_cell.length_c   1.000
_cell.angle_alpha   90.00
_cell.angle_beta   90.00
_cell.angle_gamma   90.00
#
_symmetry.space_group_name_H-M   'P 1'
#
loop_
_entity.id
_entity.type
_entity.pdbx_description
1 polymer ?
#
loop_
_entity_poly.entity_id
_entity_poly.type
_entity_poly.pdbx_seq_one_letter_code
_entity_poly.pdbx_strand_id
1 'polypeptide(L)'
;MTIFGVAAHLLERGIPFRTLLPLSVSSLNSTVLRDYKPSRFRLLEHTFDVGDFEEAMMQCKVLLTSSRGRAAMLKGGIVGRIAKEYLSVDSVLHGPSVEITTHRVGYFGPVAGGDKRYCDDELTAHEIAVICGTYTLYTGQSFYIQTTIRSWFPPPSAWIKNGAGYRWLEWTERSEQFFVKLLEDIKKGQARPLSVVDWRSRLRGLKLTRDLLDYSEEQACRFMDTHLPAWDQGSMS
;
A
#
# COMPACT_ATOMS: atom_id res chain seq x y z
N MET A 1 24.58 -8.79 11.80
CA MET A 1 23.27 -8.13 11.67
C MET A 1 22.21 -9.20 11.91
N THR A 2 21.35 -9.06 12.94
CA THR A 2 20.27 -10.03 13.20
C THR A 2 19.12 -9.81 12.22
N ILE A 3 18.25 -10.81 12.05
CA ILE A 3 17.04 -10.68 11.22
C ILE A 3 16.14 -9.51 11.69
N PHE A 4 16.11 -9.26 13.00
CA PHE A 4 15.45 -8.09 13.59
C PHE A 4 16.11 -6.77 13.18
N GLY A 5 17.44 -6.71 13.15
CA GLY A 5 18.17 -5.53 12.67
C GLY A 5 17.92 -5.24 11.19
N VAL A 6 17.80 -6.28 10.35
CA VAL A 6 17.42 -6.12 8.94
C VAL A 6 15.99 -5.55 8.85
N ALA A 7 15.03 -6.18 9.54
CA ALA A 7 13.63 -5.74 9.50
C ALA A 7 13.46 -4.30 9.99
N ALA A 8 14.12 -3.92 11.08
CA ALA A 8 14.11 -2.54 11.59
C ALA A 8 14.66 -1.55 10.55
N HIS A 9 15.77 -1.89 9.89
CA HIS A 9 16.36 -1.03 8.87
C HIS A 9 15.44 -0.85 7.64
N LEU A 10 14.81 -1.94 7.18
CA LEU A 10 13.84 -1.89 6.07
C LEU A 10 12.63 -1.04 6.44
N LEU A 11 12.11 -1.18 7.67
CA LEU A 11 11.02 -0.34 8.18
C LEU A 11 11.41 1.12 8.22
N GLU A 12 12.57 1.47 8.78
CA GLU A 12 13.08 2.85 8.84
C GLU A 12 13.19 3.48 7.45
N ARG A 13 13.66 2.71 6.46
CA ARG A 13 13.77 3.14 5.06
C ARG A 13 12.46 3.07 4.27
N GLY A 14 11.37 2.59 4.89
CA GLY A 14 10.07 2.45 4.24
C GLY A 14 10.09 1.49 3.05
N ILE A 15 10.96 0.49 3.09
CA ILE A 15 11.13 -0.54 2.08
C ILE A 15 10.11 -1.64 2.35
N PRO A 16 9.34 -2.10 1.35
CA PRO A 16 8.37 -3.16 1.54
C PRO A 16 9.06 -4.51 1.76
N PHE A 17 8.60 -5.27 2.74
CA PHE A 17 9.06 -6.64 2.97
C PHE A 17 7.97 -7.49 3.62
N ARG A 18 8.22 -8.80 3.73
CA ARG A 18 7.33 -9.75 4.39
C ARG A 18 8.09 -10.55 5.44
N THR A 19 7.43 -10.95 6.51
CA THR A 19 7.96 -11.89 7.52
C THR A 19 7.09 -13.15 7.54
N LEU A 20 7.14 -13.87 6.42
CA LEU A 20 6.27 -15.01 6.13
C LEU A 20 6.31 -16.07 7.24
N LEU A 21 5.14 -16.55 7.65
CA LEU A 21 4.98 -17.68 8.56
C LEU A 21 4.35 -18.87 7.81
N PRO A 22 4.87 -20.10 7.93
CA PRO A 22 4.18 -21.27 7.40
C PRO A 22 2.95 -21.60 8.26
N LEU A 23 1.80 -21.71 7.62
CA LEU A 23 0.53 -21.97 8.26
C LEU A 23 -0.14 -23.18 7.60
N SER A 24 -0.63 -24.15 8.38
CA SER A 24 -1.44 -25.24 7.83
C SER A 24 -2.81 -24.70 7.44
N VAL A 25 -3.20 -24.94 6.19
CA VAL A 25 -4.43 -24.38 5.62
C VAL A 25 -5.24 -25.53 5.04
N SER A 26 -6.45 -25.75 5.53
CA SER A 26 -7.41 -26.63 4.86
C SER A 26 -7.74 -26.03 3.48
N SER A 27 -7.97 -26.89 2.48
CA SER A 27 -8.12 -26.60 1.04
C SER A 27 -9.21 -25.58 0.64
N LEU A 28 -9.91 -24.97 1.60
CA LEU A 28 -10.95 -23.96 1.44
C LEU A 28 -10.54 -22.61 2.06
N ASN A 29 -9.45 -21.99 1.59
CA ASN A 29 -9.13 -20.63 2.03
C ASN A 29 -8.69 -19.79 0.83
N SER A 30 -9.59 -18.91 0.39
CA SER A 30 -9.26 -17.80 -0.49
C SER A 30 -8.48 -16.76 0.31
N THR A 31 -7.47 -16.17 -0.32
CA THR A 31 -6.99 -14.85 0.08
C THR A 31 -8.23 -13.97 0.10
N VAL A 32 -8.68 -13.51 1.28
CA VAL A 32 -9.85 -12.62 1.32
C VAL A 32 -9.42 -11.29 0.71
N LEU A 33 -9.61 -11.18 -0.61
CA LEU A 33 -9.68 -9.92 -1.33
C LEU A 33 -10.97 -9.24 -0.86
N ARG A 34 -10.91 -8.47 0.23
CA ARG A 34 -11.99 -7.54 0.52
C ARG A 34 -11.87 -6.39 -0.47
N ASP A 35 -12.81 -6.35 -1.40
CA ASP A 35 -12.95 -5.25 -2.34
C ASP A 35 -13.15 -3.92 -1.61
N TYR A 36 -12.83 -2.83 -2.31
CA TYR A 36 -13.07 -1.50 -1.82
C TYR A 36 -14.57 -1.30 -1.57
N LYS A 37 -14.95 -1.07 -0.31
CA LYS A 37 -16.29 -0.62 0.08
C LYS A 37 -16.24 0.88 0.44
N PRO A 38 -16.93 1.77 -0.28
CA PRO A 38 -17.00 3.17 0.10
C PRO A 38 -17.49 3.36 1.55
N SER A 39 -16.75 4.12 2.36
CA SER A 39 -17.17 4.48 3.74
C SER A 39 -17.35 5.98 3.93
N ARG A 40 -16.80 6.82 3.04
CA ARG A 40 -16.90 8.27 3.12
C ARG A 40 -17.47 8.83 1.85
N PHE A 41 -18.61 9.50 2.00
CA PHE A 41 -19.34 10.10 0.90
C PHE A 41 -19.38 11.61 1.04
N ARG A 42 -19.26 12.29 -0.09
CA ARG A 42 -19.51 13.74 -0.24
C ARG A 42 -20.18 13.98 -1.59
N LEU A 43 -20.80 15.14 -1.75
CA LEU A 43 -21.27 15.61 -3.05
C LEU A 43 -20.07 15.94 -3.96
N LEU A 44 -20.25 15.84 -5.27
CA LEU A 44 -19.19 16.15 -6.23
C LEU A 44 -18.69 17.61 -6.12
N GLU A 45 -19.63 18.51 -5.85
CA GLU A 45 -19.44 19.94 -5.64
C GLU A 45 -18.96 20.31 -4.23
N HIS A 46 -18.75 19.32 -3.35
CA HIS A 46 -18.25 19.55 -1.99
C HIS A 46 -16.89 20.27 -2.03
N THR A 47 -16.79 21.35 -1.25
CA THR A 47 -15.55 22.09 -1.07
C THR A 47 -14.80 21.51 0.12
N PHE A 48 -13.72 20.79 -0.17
CA PHE A 48 -12.89 20.15 0.86
C PHE A 48 -12.07 21.17 1.63
N ASP A 49 -12.00 20.99 2.95
CA ASP A 49 -11.20 21.83 3.84
C ASP A 49 -10.28 21.01 4.76
N VAL A 50 -9.66 21.70 5.73
CA VAL A 50 -8.77 21.09 6.72
C VAL A 50 -9.55 20.16 7.67
N GLY A 51 -10.81 20.48 7.98
CA GLY A 51 -11.65 19.64 8.83
C GLY A 51 -11.95 18.29 8.20
N ASP A 52 -12.21 18.24 6.89
CA ASP A 52 -12.33 16.97 6.15
C ASP A 52 -11.02 16.16 6.23
N PHE A 53 -9.86 16.82 6.13
CA PHE A 53 -8.58 16.14 6.27
C PHE A 53 -8.37 15.58 7.68
N GLU A 54 -8.69 16.34 8.72
CA GLU A 54 -8.58 15.88 10.11
C GLU A 54 -9.52 14.70 10.40
N GLU A 55 -10.76 14.74 9.91
CA GLU A 55 -11.70 13.62 9.99
C GLU A 55 -11.12 12.38 9.29
N ALA A 56 -10.58 12.54 8.09
CA ALA A 56 -9.92 11.47 7.35
C ALA A 56 -8.75 10.85 8.13
N MET A 57 -7.94 11.69 8.77
CA MET A 57 -6.77 11.25 9.53
C MET A 57 -7.14 10.61 10.86
N MET A 58 -8.26 11.01 11.48
CA MET A 58 -8.78 10.35 12.67
C MET A 58 -9.17 8.89 12.35
N GLN A 59 -9.87 8.64 11.24
CA GLN A 59 -10.22 7.30 10.81
C GLN A 59 -8.99 6.46 10.42
N CYS A 60 -8.02 7.09 9.74
CA CYS A 60 -6.72 6.50 9.45
C CYS A 60 -6.02 6.04 10.73
N LYS A 61 -5.95 6.90 11.75
CA LYS A 61 -5.36 6.59 13.06
C LYS A 61 -6.04 5.40 13.72
N VAL A 62 -7.38 5.38 13.79
CA VAL A 62 -8.15 4.26 14.38
C VAL A 62 -7.76 2.94 13.71
N LEU A 63 -7.75 2.90 12.38
CA LEU A 63 -7.35 1.72 11.63
C LEU A 63 -5.90 1.32 11.89
N LEU A 64 -4.96 2.27 11.86
CA LEU A 64 -3.54 2.00 12.02
C LEU A 64 -3.17 1.56 13.44
N THR A 65 -3.88 2.01 14.46
CA THR A 65 -3.68 1.55 15.84
C THR A 65 -4.21 0.13 16.11
N SER A 66 -4.87 -0.49 15.14
CA SER A 66 -5.26 -1.91 15.18
C SER A 66 -4.14 -2.83 14.67
N SER A 67 -4.40 -4.15 14.61
CA SER A 67 -3.49 -5.14 13.99
C SER A 67 -3.08 -4.77 12.55
N ARG A 68 -3.90 -3.98 11.86
CA ARG A 68 -3.69 -3.56 10.46
C ARG A 68 -2.54 -2.55 10.30
N GLY A 69 -2.13 -1.88 11.38
CA GLY A 69 -0.98 -0.97 11.38
C GLY A 69 0.32 -1.63 10.92
N ARG A 70 0.55 -2.88 11.35
CA ARG A 70 1.69 -3.67 10.91
C ARG A 70 1.69 -3.88 9.40
N ALA A 71 0.56 -4.28 8.82
CA ALA A 71 0.41 -4.44 7.37
C ALA A 71 0.74 -3.14 6.62
N ALA A 72 0.32 -1.99 7.16
CA ALA A 72 0.60 -0.68 6.58
C ALA A 72 2.10 -0.34 6.62
N MET A 73 2.77 -0.57 7.74
CA MET A 73 4.21 -0.37 7.90
C MET A 73 5.02 -1.26 6.95
N LEU A 74 4.70 -2.55 6.87
CA LEU A 74 5.36 -3.51 5.97
C LEU A 74 5.13 -3.22 4.49
N LYS A 75 4.04 -2.53 4.15
CA LYS A 75 3.76 -2.11 2.77
C LYS A 75 4.74 -1.04 2.26
N GLY A 76 5.41 -0.33 3.16
CA GLY A 76 6.35 0.72 2.81
C GLY A 76 5.73 1.87 2.01
N GLY A 77 6.58 2.65 1.36
CA GLY A 77 6.16 3.80 0.55
C GLY A 77 5.30 4.80 1.35
N ILE A 78 4.35 5.45 0.67
CA ILE A 78 3.51 6.48 1.32
C ILE A 78 2.57 5.90 2.38
N VAL A 79 2.10 4.66 2.19
CA VAL A 79 1.22 3.99 3.16
C VAL A 79 1.99 3.71 4.45
N GLY A 80 3.19 3.16 4.33
CA GLY A 80 4.09 2.95 5.48
C GLY A 80 4.53 4.26 6.12
N ARG A 81 4.78 5.31 5.33
CA ARG A 81 5.11 6.64 5.88
C ARG A 81 3.96 7.23 6.69
N ILE A 82 2.72 7.13 6.22
CA ILE A 82 1.54 7.59 6.98
C ILE A 82 1.42 6.76 8.27
N ALA A 83 1.67 5.44 8.20
CA ALA A 83 1.65 4.58 9.37
C ALA A 83 2.66 5.01 10.45
N LYS A 84 3.85 5.47 10.06
CA LYS A 84 4.88 6.00 10.98
C LYS A 84 4.48 7.27 11.74
N GLU A 85 3.47 8.01 11.29
CA GLU A 85 2.93 9.14 12.07
C GLU A 85 2.23 8.66 13.36
N TYR A 86 1.83 7.39 13.42
CA TYR A 86 1.03 6.85 14.51
C TYR A 86 1.66 5.65 15.21
N LEU A 87 2.64 4.98 14.60
CA LEU A 87 3.20 3.72 15.06
C LEU A 87 4.73 3.79 15.21
N SER A 88 5.24 3.10 16.23
CA SER A 88 6.69 2.88 16.38
C SER A 88 7.14 1.65 15.60
N VAL A 89 8.42 1.62 15.20
CA VAL A 89 9.03 0.47 14.52
C VAL A 89 8.90 -0.80 15.37
N ASP A 90 9.11 -0.69 16.69
CA ASP A 90 9.06 -1.82 17.61
C ASP A 90 7.68 -2.51 17.63
N SER A 91 6.60 -1.73 17.55
CA SER A 91 5.23 -2.26 17.59
C SER A 91 4.87 -3.19 16.43
N VAL A 92 5.66 -3.18 15.35
CA VAL A 92 5.37 -3.93 14.12
C VAL A 92 6.40 -5.01 13.80
N LEU A 93 7.42 -5.21 14.64
CA LEU A 93 8.46 -6.23 14.44
C LEU A 93 8.02 -7.65 14.85
N HIS A 94 6.95 -7.77 15.63
CA HIS A 94 6.38 -9.07 15.96
C HIS A 94 5.68 -9.66 14.74
N GLY A 95 5.90 -10.96 14.49
CA GLY A 95 5.47 -11.69 13.29
C GLY A 95 3.97 -11.62 12.99
N PRO A 96 3.51 -12.35 11.96
CA PRO A 96 2.18 -12.12 11.38
C PRO A 96 1.07 -12.01 12.45
N SER A 97 0.22 -11.00 12.32
CA SER A 97 -0.74 -10.65 13.36
C SER A 97 -1.85 -11.69 13.53
N VAL A 98 -2.63 -11.54 14.60
CA VAL A 98 -3.83 -12.37 14.85
C VAL A 98 -4.83 -12.35 13.68
N GLU A 99 -4.82 -11.27 12.88
CA GLU A 99 -5.69 -11.10 11.72
C GLU A 99 -5.45 -12.19 10.65
N ILE A 100 -4.19 -12.58 10.44
CA ILE A 100 -3.84 -13.64 9.50
C ILE A 100 -3.76 -15.01 10.18
N THR A 101 -3.23 -15.10 11.41
CA THR A 101 -3.06 -16.39 12.10
C THR A 101 -4.38 -16.98 12.62
N THR A 102 -5.39 -16.15 12.88
CA THR A 102 -6.71 -16.59 13.38
C THR A 102 -7.81 -16.30 12.38
N HIS A 103 -7.92 -15.06 11.89
CA HIS A 103 -9.03 -14.65 11.01
C HIS A 103 -8.80 -14.93 9.53
N ARG A 104 -7.58 -15.39 9.16
CA ARG A 104 -7.21 -15.73 7.78
C ARG A 104 -7.38 -14.55 6.80
N VAL A 105 -7.18 -13.32 7.28
CA VAL A 105 -7.26 -12.10 6.47
C VAL A 105 -5.85 -11.53 6.26
N GLY A 106 -5.32 -11.71 5.04
CA GLY A 106 -4.00 -11.23 4.66
C GLY A 106 -3.46 -11.96 3.45
N TYR A 107 -2.14 -11.96 3.30
CA TYR A 107 -1.45 -12.61 2.20
C TYR A 107 -1.32 -14.12 2.44
N PHE A 108 -1.54 -14.92 1.39
CA PHE A 108 -1.24 -16.34 1.35
C PHE A 108 -0.47 -16.69 0.08
N GLY A 109 0.81 -17.00 0.22
CA GLY A 109 1.69 -17.49 -0.84
C GLY A 109 1.75 -19.02 -0.89
N PRO A 110 2.05 -19.62 -2.05
CA PRO A 110 2.25 -21.05 -2.19
C PRO A 110 3.51 -21.53 -1.44
N VAL A 111 3.48 -22.77 -0.97
CA VAL A 111 4.67 -23.54 -0.53
C VAL A 111 4.86 -24.67 -1.53
N ALA A 112 6.10 -24.99 -1.89
CA ALA A 112 6.39 -26.15 -2.73
C ALA A 112 6.10 -27.44 -1.93
N GLY A 113 5.00 -28.12 -2.27
CA GLY A 113 4.58 -29.39 -1.68
C GLY A 113 3.91 -29.26 -0.30
N GLY A 114 2.68 -29.79 -0.18
CA GLY A 114 1.94 -29.98 1.08
C GLY A 114 0.80 -28.98 1.36
N ASP A 115 0.12 -29.17 2.49
CA ASP A 115 -1.07 -28.39 2.92
C ASP A 115 -0.73 -27.08 3.66
N LYS A 116 0.50 -26.59 3.53
CA LYS A 116 0.95 -25.35 4.16
C LYS A 116 1.00 -24.21 3.17
N ARG A 117 0.67 -23.01 3.63
CA ARG A 117 0.84 -21.76 2.86
C ARG A 117 1.67 -20.79 3.68
N TYR A 118 2.52 -20.00 3.01
CA TYR A 118 3.19 -18.89 3.65
C TYR A 118 2.20 -17.75 3.82
N CYS A 119 2.03 -17.26 5.04
CA CYS A 119 1.12 -16.16 5.32
C CYS A 119 1.81 -14.95 5.94
N ASP A 120 1.26 -13.77 5.68
CA ASP A 120 1.67 -12.53 6.34
C ASP A 120 0.52 -11.51 6.29
N ASP A 121 0.68 -10.43 7.04
CA ASP A 121 -0.25 -9.31 7.04
C ASP A 121 -0.31 -8.62 5.67
N GLU A 122 -1.52 -8.29 5.22
CA GLU A 122 -1.72 -7.54 3.98
C GLU A 122 -2.98 -6.68 4.09
N LEU A 123 -2.86 -5.41 3.69
CA LEU A 123 -3.97 -4.48 3.64
C LEU A 123 -4.92 -4.80 2.48
N THR A 124 -6.21 -4.69 2.75
CA THR A 124 -7.28 -4.72 1.75
C THR A 124 -7.33 -3.41 0.96
N ALA A 125 -8.01 -3.42 -0.19
CA ALA A 125 -8.20 -2.22 -0.99
C ALA A 125 -8.97 -1.12 -0.21
N HIS A 126 -9.92 -1.54 0.62
CA HIS A 126 -10.67 -0.64 1.50
C HIS A 126 -9.77 0.05 2.53
N GLU A 127 -8.92 -0.69 3.21
CA GLU A 127 -8.03 -0.15 4.24
C GLU A 127 -6.99 0.80 3.67
N ILE A 128 -6.44 0.47 2.49
CA ILE A 128 -5.57 1.40 1.74
C ILE A 128 -6.33 2.71 1.45
N ALA A 129 -7.60 2.62 1.04
CA ALA A 129 -8.40 3.80 0.77
C ALA A 129 -8.71 4.62 2.06
N VAL A 130 -8.91 3.96 3.20
CA VAL A 130 -9.01 4.64 4.50
C VAL A 130 -7.73 5.40 4.80
N ILE A 131 -6.56 4.74 4.72
CA ILE A 131 -5.24 5.32 5.00
C ILE A 131 -4.94 6.50 4.07
N CYS A 132 -5.24 6.37 2.78
CA CYS A 132 -5.03 7.43 1.79
C CYS A 132 -6.03 8.60 1.91
N GLY A 133 -6.96 8.56 2.86
CA GLY A 133 -7.94 9.64 3.02
C GLY A 133 -8.93 9.72 1.86
N THR A 134 -9.38 8.58 1.34
CA THR A 134 -10.26 8.48 0.17
C THR A 134 -11.73 8.79 0.46
N TYR A 135 -12.35 9.55 -0.44
CA TYR A 135 -13.77 9.86 -0.53
C TYR A 135 -14.36 9.32 -1.83
N THR A 136 -15.58 8.82 -1.74
CA THR A 136 -16.45 8.55 -2.89
C THR A 136 -17.39 9.74 -3.07
N LEU A 137 -17.27 10.45 -4.18
CA LEU A 137 -18.12 11.57 -4.53
C LEU A 137 -19.23 11.12 -5.46
N TYR A 138 -20.46 11.57 -5.25
CA TYR A 138 -21.59 11.27 -6.13
C TYR A 138 -22.12 12.55 -6.79
N THR A 139 -22.57 12.41 -8.04
CA THR A 139 -23.00 13.52 -8.91
C THR A 139 -24.42 14.03 -8.60
N GLY A 140 -25.20 13.31 -7.79
CA GLY A 140 -26.59 13.68 -7.45
C GLY A 140 -27.58 13.65 -8.64
N GLN A 141 -27.14 13.33 -9.86
CA GLN A 141 -27.97 13.33 -11.07
C GLN A 141 -28.14 11.92 -11.67
N SER A 142 -29.41 11.50 -11.76
CA SER A 142 -29.97 10.30 -12.45
C SER A 142 -30.05 8.96 -11.68
N PHE A 143 -30.87 8.06 -12.23
CA PHE A 143 -31.17 6.69 -11.76
C PHE A 143 -29.93 5.77 -11.58
N TYR A 144 -28.77 6.16 -12.12
CA TYR A 144 -27.50 5.48 -11.91
C TYR A 144 -26.54 6.42 -11.16
N ILE A 145 -26.15 6.04 -9.94
CA ILE A 145 -25.25 6.83 -9.11
C ILE A 145 -23.84 6.79 -9.75
N GLN A 146 -23.53 7.80 -10.56
CA GLN A 146 -22.16 8.00 -11.02
C GLN A 146 -21.32 8.48 -9.84
N THR A 147 -20.28 7.71 -9.52
CA THR A 147 -19.34 8.06 -8.45
C THR A 147 -17.95 8.35 -9.00
N THR A 148 -17.27 9.33 -8.42
CA THR A 148 -15.83 9.54 -8.62
C THR A 148 -15.08 9.38 -7.30
N ILE A 149 -13.83 8.94 -7.36
CA ILE A 149 -13.03 8.66 -6.18
C ILE A 149 -11.90 9.69 -6.09
N ARG A 150 -11.78 10.35 -4.93
CA ARG A 150 -10.70 11.29 -4.64
C ARG A 150 -10.03 10.96 -3.31
N SER A 151 -8.75 11.31 -3.14
CA SER A 151 -7.97 10.96 -1.95
C SER A 151 -6.96 12.04 -1.59
N TRP A 152 -6.71 12.23 -0.29
CA TRP A 152 -5.72 13.18 0.24
C TRP A 152 -4.28 12.77 -0.06
N PHE A 153 -4.02 11.47 -0.12
CA PHE A 153 -2.72 10.90 -0.50
C PHE A 153 -2.86 10.00 -1.73
N PRO A 154 -1.82 9.90 -2.58
CA PRO A 154 -1.85 9.05 -3.76
C PRO A 154 -2.06 7.57 -3.40
N PRO A 155 -3.12 6.91 -3.93
CA PRO A 155 -3.31 5.49 -3.74
C PRO A 155 -2.26 4.70 -4.55
N PRO A 156 -1.98 3.43 -4.20
CA PRO A 156 -1.04 2.58 -4.94
C PRO A 156 -1.30 2.50 -6.45
N SER A 157 -2.56 2.55 -6.88
CA SER A 157 -2.95 2.57 -8.30
C SER A 157 -2.47 3.80 -9.08
N ALA A 158 -2.09 4.88 -8.39
CA ALA A 158 -1.54 6.09 -8.99
C ALA A 158 -0.04 5.96 -9.35
N TRP A 159 0.70 5.04 -8.73
CA TRP A 159 2.15 4.93 -8.92
C TRP A 159 2.68 3.53 -9.25
N ILE A 160 2.00 2.44 -8.89
CA ILE A 160 2.46 1.07 -9.14
C ILE A 160 2.40 0.70 -10.64
N LYS A 161 1.30 0.99 -11.33
CA LYS A 161 1.02 0.37 -12.65
C LYS A 161 1.60 1.10 -13.87
N ASN A 162 2.17 2.30 -13.75
CA ASN A 162 2.22 3.23 -14.90
C ASN A 162 3.56 3.90 -15.22
N GLY A 163 4.71 3.40 -14.75
CA GLY A 163 5.98 4.10 -15.00
C GLY A 163 5.93 5.57 -14.52
N ALA A 164 5.02 5.92 -13.59
CA ALA A 164 5.16 7.17 -12.87
C ALA A 164 6.56 7.08 -12.26
N GLY A 165 7.49 7.97 -12.65
CA GLY A 165 8.95 7.87 -12.44
C GLY A 165 9.40 7.95 -10.98
N TYR A 166 8.68 7.23 -10.14
CA TYR A 166 8.60 7.17 -8.70
C TYR A 166 8.08 5.75 -8.36
N ARG A 167 8.76 4.74 -8.92
CA ARG A 167 8.63 3.36 -8.48
C ARG A 167 9.35 3.25 -7.14
N TRP A 168 8.70 3.74 -6.08
CA TRP A 168 9.26 3.78 -4.73
C TRP A 168 9.37 2.37 -4.17
N LEU A 169 10.42 1.64 -4.53
CA LEU A 169 10.87 0.48 -3.76
C LEU A 169 11.38 0.93 -2.38
N GLU A 170 11.79 2.19 -2.24
CA GLU A 170 12.25 2.79 -0.99
C GLU A 170 11.63 4.17 -0.78
N TRP A 171 11.43 4.56 0.48
CA TRP A 171 11.03 5.92 0.83
C TRP A 171 12.26 6.84 0.84
N THR A 172 12.43 7.65 -0.21
CA THR A 172 13.60 8.54 -0.34
C THR A 172 13.36 9.94 0.25
N GLU A 173 14.42 10.75 0.37
CA GLU A 173 14.34 12.15 0.76
C GLU A 173 13.37 12.98 -0.09
N ARG A 174 13.35 12.80 -1.41
CA ARG A 174 12.40 13.49 -2.30
C ARG A 174 10.95 13.13 -1.98
N SER A 175 10.73 11.90 -1.52
CA SER A 175 9.43 11.40 -1.08
C SER A 175 8.98 12.14 0.17
N GLU A 176 9.90 12.30 1.12
CA GLU A 176 9.66 13.03 2.37
C GLU A 176 9.36 14.50 2.09
N GLN A 177 10.17 15.16 1.26
CA GLN A 177 9.95 16.56 0.87
C GLN A 177 8.57 16.75 0.23
N PHE A 178 8.18 15.84 -0.67
CA PHE A 178 6.84 15.86 -1.27
C PHE A 178 5.74 15.66 -0.22
N PHE A 179 5.91 14.71 0.69
CA PHE A 179 4.93 14.40 1.73
C PHE A 179 4.73 15.57 2.71
N VAL A 180 5.83 16.12 3.25
CA VAL A 180 5.80 17.27 4.16
C VAL A 180 5.18 18.49 3.48
N LYS A 181 5.58 18.79 2.24
CA LYS A 181 4.98 19.88 1.46
C LYS A 181 3.48 19.68 1.25
N LEU A 182 3.05 18.46 0.91
CA LEU A 182 1.63 18.15 0.76
C LEU A 182 0.86 18.40 2.06
N LEU A 183 1.40 18.01 3.21
CA LEU A 183 0.77 18.28 4.51
C LEU A 183 0.67 19.78 4.80
N GLU A 184 1.71 20.55 4.48
CA GLU A 184 1.67 22.02 4.61
C GLU A 184 0.62 22.65 3.70
N ASP A 185 0.57 22.24 2.43
CA ASP A 185 -0.41 22.73 1.46
C ASP A 185 -1.84 22.42 1.93
N ILE A 186 -2.08 21.23 2.52
CA ILE A 186 -3.37 20.86 3.10
C ILE A 186 -3.71 21.78 4.28
N LYS A 187 -2.79 21.96 5.24
CA LYS A 187 -3.01 22.82 6.42
C LYS A 187 -3.28 24.29 6.05
N LYS A 188 -2.71 24.77 4.94
CA LYS A 188 -2.94 26.12 4.40
C LYS A 188 -4.23 26.23 3.57
N GLY A 189 -4.98 25.14 3.39
CA GLY A 189 -6.17 25.10 2.52
C GLY A 189 -5.85 25.20 1.02
N GLN A 190 -4.60 24.94 0.63
CA GLN A 190 -4.11 25.05 -0.75
C GLN A 190 -4.15 23.72 -1.51
N ALA A 191 -4.35 22.61 -0.82
CA ALA A 191 -4.52 21.29 -1.41
C ALA A 191 -5.92 20.73 -1.15
N ARG A 192 -6.35 19.84 -2.04
CA ARG A 192 -7.62 19.11 -1.98
C ARG A 192 -7.42 17.64 -2.35
N PRO A 193 -8.35 16.74 -2.02
CA PRO A 193 -8.30 15.37 -2.50
C PRO A 193 -8.26 15.32 -4.03
N LEU A 194 -7.40 14.48 -4.58
CA LEU A 194 -7.19 14.36 -6.01
C LEU A 194 -7.71 13.02 -6.53
N SER A 195 -8.11 13.00 -7.81
CA SER A 195 -8.41 11.75 -8.51
C SER A 195 -7.11 10.96 -8.78
N VAL A 196 -7.24 9.67 -9.11
CA VAL A 196 -6.08 8.84 -9.51
C VAL A 196 -5.34 9.43 -10.73
N VAL A 197 -6.08 10.04 -11.66
CA VAL A 197 -5.49 10.67 -12.87
C VAL A 197 -4.70 11.91 -12.49
N ASP A 198 -5.23 12.74 -11.62
CA ASP A 198 -4.55 13.94 -11.11
C ASP A 198 -3.31 13.57 -10.31
N TRP A 199 -3.40 12.52 -9.48
CA TRP A 199 -2.24 11.98 -8.76
C TRP A 199 -1.16 11.49 -9.72
N ARG A 200 -1.52 10.74 -10.77
CA ARG A 200 -0.55 10.30 -11.80
C ARG A 200 0.13 11.46 -12.49
N SER A 201 -0.61 12.55 -12.74
CA SER A 201 -0.05 13.78 -13.32
C SER A 201 0.90 14.48 -12.35
N ARG A 202 0.50 14.63 -11.08
CA ARG A 202 1.28 15.29 -10.02
C ARG A 202 2.53 14.51 -9.64
N LEU A 203 2.44 13.19 -9.64
CA LEU A 203 3.55 12.27 -9.43
C LEU A 203 4.29 11.94 -10.73
N ARG A 204 4.12 12.71 -11.81
CA ARG A 204 4.86 12.40 -13.03
C ARG A 204 6.34 12.80 -12.83
N GLY A 205 7.21 11.78 -12.73
CA GLY A 205 8.65 11.96 -12.71
C GLY A 205 9.20 12.43 -14.06
N LEU A 206 10.51 12.71 -14.11
CA LEU A 206 11.19 13.00 -15.37
C LEU A 206 11.17 11.76 -16.28
N LYS A 207 10.95 11.99 -17.58
CA LYS A 207 10.92 10.91 -18.58
C LYS A 207 12.17 10.04 -18.53
N LEU A 208 13.35 10.66 -18.50
CA LEU A 208 14.63 9.95 -18.45
C LEU A 208 14.74 9.00 -17.25
N THR A 209 14.34 9.44 -16.06
CA THR A 209 14.38 8.61 -14.85
C THR A 209 13.46 7.41 -14.94
N ARG A 210 12.25 7.59 -15.51
CA ARG A 210 11.35 6.46 -15.77
C ARG A 210 12.00 5.48 -16.73
N ASP A 211 12.50 5.97 -17.86
CA ASP A 211 13.04 5.12 -18.92
C ASP A 211 14.24 4.30 -18.39
N LEU A 212 15.07 4.88 -17.51
CA LEU A 212 16.15 4.18 -16.80
C LEU A 212 15.65 3.10 -15.83
N LEU A 213 14.61 3.38 -15.04
CA LEU A 213 14.04 2.42 -14.10
C LEU A 213 13.40 1.23 -14.82
N ASP A 214 12.69 1.50 -15.91
CA ASP A 214 12.08 0.47 -16.75
C ASP A 214 13.16 -0.43 -17.37
N TYR A 215 14.24 0.17 -17.88
CA TYR A 215 15.39 -0.58 -18.39
C TYR A 215 16.09 -1.41 -17.31
N SER A 216 16.30 -0.84 -16.11
CA SER A 216 16.93 -1.54 -14.99
C SER A 216 16.12 -2.76 -14.55
N GLU A 217 14.78 -2.65 -14.48
CA GLU A 217 13.91 -3.77 -14.14
C GLU A 217 13.94 -4.84 -15.25
N GLU A 218 13.91 -4.44 -16.51
CA GLU A 218 14.04 -5.36 -17.64
C GLU A 218 15.36 -6.15 -17.58
N GLN A 219 16.48 -5.48 -17.29
CA GLN A 219 17.77 -6.16 -17.12
C GLN A 219 17.79 -7.06 -15.88
N ALA A 220 17.19 -6.65 -14.77
CA ALA A 220 17.09 -7.46 -13.57
C ALA A 220 16.27 -8.74 -13.81
N CYS A 221 15.11 -8.64 -14.48
CA CYS A 221 14.31 -9.80 -14.88
C CYS A 221 15.11 -10.74 -15.78
N ARG A 222 15.77 -10.22 -16.82
CA ARG A 222 16.62 -11.03 -17.71
C ARG A 222 17.74 -11.73 -16.96
N PHE A 223 18.39 -11.04 -16.02
CA PHE A 223 19.44 -11.62 -15.19
C PHE A 223 18.90 -12.79 -14.37
N MET A 224 17.75 -12.61 -13.72
CA MET A 224 17.08 -13.64 -12.92
C MET A 224 16.71 -14.85 -13.79
N ASP A 225 16.09 -14.63 -14.95
CA ASP A 225 15.70 -15.71 -15.88
C ASP A 225 16.90 -16.49 -16.41
N THR A 226 18.04 -15.82 -16.60
CA THR A 226 19.27 -16.44 -17.13
C THR A 226 20.04 -17.22 -16.07
N HIS A 227 20.06 -16.75 -14.82
CA HIS A 227 20.97 -17.27 -13.78
C HIS A 227 20.27 -17.99 -12.63
N LEU A 228 18.95 -17.87 -12.48
CA LEU A 228 18.19 -18.69 -11.55
C LEU A 228 17.62 -19.88 -12.31
N PRO A 229 17.89 -21.12 -11.85
CA PRO A 229 17.29 -22.29 -12.47
C PRO A 229 15.77 -22.16 -12.40
N ALA A 230 15.11 -22.29 -13.55
CA ALA A 230 13.68 -22.56 -13.57
C ALA A 230 13.46 -23.78 -12.69
N TRP A 231 12.61 -23.66 -11.68
CA TRP A 231 12.27 -24.80 -10.85
C TRP A 231 11.59 -25.83 -11.76
N ASP A 232 12.33 -26.88 -12.10
CA ASP A 232 11.84 -27.99 -12.92
C ASP A 232 10.55 -28.54 -12.30
N GLN A 233 9.45 -28.42 -13.02
CA GLN A 233 8.25 -29.23 -12.79
C GLN A 233 8.55 -30.64 -13.30
N GLY A 234 9.33 -31.41 -12.54
CA GLY A 234 9.85 -32.69 -13.03
C GLY A 234 10.34 -33.63 -11.93
N SER A 235 9.44 -34.13 -11.10
CA SER A 235 9.58 -35.46 -10.46
C SER A 235 8.27 -35.91 -9.82
N MET A 236 7.28 -36.20 -10.67
CA MET A 236 6.29 -37.23 -10.36
C MET A 236 6.49 -38.35 -11.38
N SER A 237 7.39 -39.27 -11.02
CA SER A 237 7.38 -40.65 -11.51
C SER A 237 6.29 -41.43 -10.78
#